data_AF-A0A8S2DLL4-F1
#
_entry.id   AF-A0A8S2DLL4-F1
#
_cell.length_a   1.000
_cell.length_b   1.000
_cell.length_c   1.000
_cell.angle_alpha   90.00
_cell.angle_beta   90.00
_cell.angle_gamma   90.00
#
_symmetry.space_group_name_H-M   'P 1'
#
loop_
_entity.id
_entity.type
_entity.pdbx_description
1 polymer ?
#
loop_
_entity_poly.entity_id
_entity_poly.type
_entity_poly.pdbx_seq_one_letter_code
_entity_poly.pdbx_strand_id
1 'polypeptide(L)' 'GIMITPIANITEMVPGLATLSFFGLQTQIIDKESRNLLQPPCKGELCIKGSWPGQARTIYND' A
#
# COMPACT_ATOMS: atom_id res chain seq x y z
N GLY A 1 -10.21 1.80 -6.84
CA GLY A 1 -9.51 0.53 -7.04
C GLY A 1 -9.27 -0.15 -5.71
N ILE A 2 -9.02 -1.46 -5.70
CA ILE A 2 -8.69 -2.21 -4.47
C ILE A 2 -7.17 -2.14 -4.26
N MET A 3 -6.72 -1.80 -3.05
CA MET A 3 -5.31 -1.56 -2.75
C MET A 3 -4.65 -2.66 -1.92
N ILE A 4 -5.15 -2.85 -0.70
CA ILE A 4 -4.66 -3.86 0.24
C ILE A 4 -5.89 -4.69 0.62
N THR A 5 -5.83 -5.99 0.36
CA THR A 5 -6.97 -6.88 0.59
C THR A 5 -6.50 -8.33 0.74
N PRO A 6 -7.13 -9.13 1.61
CA PRO A 6 -6.90 -10.56 1.65
C PRO A 6 -7.53 -11.24 0.44
N ILE A 7 -6.97 -12.37 0.03
CA ILE A 7 -7.66 -13.29 -0.87
C ILE A 7 -8.43 -14.29 -0.01
N ALA A 8 -9.73 -14.37 -0.24
CA ALA A 8 -10.64 -15.24 0.51
C ALA A 8 -10.12 -16.68 0.53
N ASN A 9 -10.14 -17.30 1.71
CA ASN A 9 -9.63 -18.65 1.98
C ASN A 9 -8.13 -18.90 1.66
N ILE A 10 -7.34 -17.86 1.37
CA ILE A 10 -5.90 -17.98 1.11
C ILE A 10 -5.09 -17.18 2.14
N THR A 11 -5.45 -15.93 2.37
CA THR A 11 -4.69 -15.05 3.27
C THR A 11 -5.20 -15.21 4.71
N GLU A 12 -4.29 -15.51 5.64
CA GLU A 12 -4.60 -15.52 7.08
C GLU A 12 -5.00 -14.11 7.55
N MET A 13 -6.08 -14.03 8.33
CA MET A 13 -6.64 -12.76 8.78
C MET A 13 -6.46 -12.60 10.30
N VAL A 14 -5.91 -11.45 10.68
CA VAL A 14 -5.82 -11.00 12.08
C VAL A 14 -6.67 -9.74 12.23
N PRO A 15 -7.53 -9.62 13.26
CA PRO A 15 -8.35 -8.42 13.46
C PRO A 15 -7.48 -7.15 13.54
N GLY A 16 -7.82 -6.15 12.72
CA GLY A 16 -7.07 -4.89 12.63
C GLY A 16 -5.87 -4.89 11.66
N LEU A 17 -5.53 -6.04 11.06
CA LEU A 17 -4.51 -6.14 10.02
C LEU A 17 -5.14 -5.97 8.63
N ALA A 18 -4.66 -5.01 7.85
CA ALA A 18 -5.12 -4.81 6.47
C ALA A 18 -4.68 -5.93 5.50
N THR A 19 -3.68 -6.74 5.89
CA THR A 19 -3.09 -7.89 5.19
C THR A 19 -2.01 -7.54 4.16
N LEU A 20 -2.12 -8.00 2.92
CA LEU A 20 -1.10 -7.91 1.88
C LEU A 20 -1.56 -6.99 0.75
N SER A 21 -0.59 -6.43 0.03
CA SER A 21 -0.86 -5.59 -1.13
C SER A 21 -1.41 -6.41 -2.28
N PHE A 22 -2.44 -5.86 -2.95
CA PHE A 22 -3.09 -6.55 -4.05
C PHE A 22 -2.22 -6.54 -5.31
N PHE A 23 -2.58 -7.36 -6.30
CA PHE A 23 -1.75 -7.57 -7.48
C PHE A 23 -1.45 -6.27 -8.23
N GLY A 24 -0.18 -6.09 -8.62
CA GLY A 24 0.29 -4.90 -9.34
C GLY A 24 0.55 -3.68 -8.45
N LEU A 25 0.34 -3.77 -7.14
CA LEU A 25 0.66 -2.70 -6.19
C LEU A 25 1.95 -2.97 -5.44
N GLN A 26 2.87 -2.02 -5.54
CA GLN A 26 4.16 -2.06 -4.84
C GLN A 26 4.14 -1.08 -3.66
N THR A 27 3.60 -1.51 -2.53
CA THR A 27 3.57 -0.67 -1.31
C THR A 27 4.90 -0.68 -0.58
N GLN A 28 5.31 0.45 -0.04
CA GLN A 28 6.56 0.62 0.70
C GLN A 28 6.33 1.52 1.91
N ILE A 29 7.12 1.33 2.96
CA ILE A 29 7.12 2.23 4.12
C ILE A 29 8.34 3.11 4.02
N ILE A 30 8.14 4.42 4.17
CA ILE A 30 9.20 5.41 4.20
C ILE A 30 9.24 6.13 5.55
N ASP A 31 10.45 6.54 5.93
CA ASP A 31 10.63 7.49 7.01
C ASP A 31 10.12 8.88 6.60
N LYS A 32 9.49 9.58 7.54
CA LYS A 32 8.85 10.87 7.28
C LYS A 32 9.85 11.97 6.94
N GLU A 33 10.98 12.00 7.64
CA GLU A 33 11.97 13.08 7.51
C GLU A 33 12.95 12.78 6.37
N SER A 34 13.58 11.61 6.41
CA SER A 34 14.64 11.25 5.48
C SER A 34 14.12 10.72 4.14
N ARG A 35 12.82 10.39 4.03
CA ARG A 35 12.19 9.73 2.86
C ARG A 35 12.84 8.40 2.45
N ASN A 36 13.69 7.84 3.30
CA ASN A 36 14.35 6.57 3.06
C ASN A 36 13.38 5.39 3.22
N LEU A 37 13.62 4.33 2.46
CA LEU A 37 12.86 3.08 2.57
C LEU A 37 13.21 2.36 3.88
N LEU A 38 12.18 1.98 4.63
CA LEU A 38 12.33 1.22 5.86
C LEU A 38 12.19 -0.29 5.61
N GLN A 39 12.98 -1.08 6.33
CA GLN A 39 12.90 -2.55 6.30
C GLN A 39 11.92 -3.07 7.37
N PRO A 40 11.10 -4.09 7.10
CA PRO A 40 10.22 -4.69 8.11
C PRO A 40 11.00 -5.35 9.26
N PRO A 41 10.46 -5.38 10.50
CA PRO A 41 9.27 -4.68 10.96
C PRO A 41 9.55 -3.18 11.16
N CYS A 42 8.69 -2.31 10.63
CA CYS A 42 8.86 -0.86 10.73
C CYS A 42 7.50 -0.15 10.81
N LYS A 43 7.55 1.14 11.15
CA LYS A 43 6.41 2.07 11.15
C LYS A 43 6.84 3.36 10.47
N GLY A 44 6.01 3.88 9.59
CA GLY A 44 6.29 5.11 8.84
C GLY A 44 5.10 5.48 7.95
N GLU A 45 5.36 6.29 6.93
CA GLU A 45 4.35 6.67 5.94
C GLU A 45 4.24 5.61 4.83
N LEU A 46 3.01 5.29 4.43
CA LEU A 46 2.76 4.37 3.33
C LEU A 46 2.95 5.10 1.99
N CYS A 47 3.79 4.54 1.13
CA CYS A 47 4.02 4.99 -0.24
C CYS A 47 3.71 3.87 -1.23
N ILE A 48 3.33 4.23 -2.46
CA ILE A 48 3.10 3.28 -3.55
C ILE A 48 4.11 3.56 -4.65
N LYS A 49 4.96 2.58 -4.93
CA LYS A 49 5.99 2.67 -5.95
C LYS A 49 5.37 2.40 -7.32
N GLY A 50 5.13 3.47 -8.07
CA GLY A 50 4.61 3.43 -9.44
C GLY A 50 3.08 3.50 -9.52
N SER A 51 2.59 3.67 -10.75
CA SER A 51 1.16 3.79 -11.04
C SER A 51 0.45 2.45 -11.12
N TRP A 52 -0.85 2.45 -10.86
CA TRP A 52 -1.71 1.26 -10.96
C TRP A 52 -3.03 1.58 -11.67
N PRO A 53 -3.76 0.56 -12.17
CA PRO A 53 -4.98 0.76 -12.97
C PRO A 53 -6.05 1.57 -12.24
N GLY A 54 -6.23 1.31 -10.94
CA GLY A 54 -7.23 1.96 -10.10
C GLY A 54 -6.81 3.28 -9.45
N GLN A 55 -5.68 3.86 -9.85
CA GLN A 55 -5.20 5.16 -9.35
C GLN A 55 -6.05 6.30 -9.94
N ALA A 56 -6.44 7.27 -9.13
CA ALA A 56 -7.05 8.50 -9.61
C ALA A 56 -6.14 9.18 -10.65
N ARG A 57 -6.72 9.69 -11.75
CA ARG A 57 -5.94 10.21 -12.88
C ARG A 57 -5.65 11.70 -12.77
N THR A 58 -6.63 12.47 -12.30
CA THR A 58 -6.51 13.90 -12.08
C THR A 58 -7.59 14.33 -11.10
N ILE A 59 -7.47 15.55 -10.60
CA ILE A 59 -8.55 16.28 -9.91
C ILE A 59 -9.30 17.06 -11.00
N TYR A 60 -10.64 17.10 -10.91
CA TYR A 60 -11.43 17.83 -11.90
C TYR A 60 -11.37 19.34 -11.60
N ASN A 61 -11.04 20.14 -12.62
CA ASN A 61 -10.85 21.60 -12.52
C ASN A 61 -9.65 22.06 -11.67
N ASP A 62 -8.61 21.23 -11.58
CA ASP A 62 -7.30 21.52 -10.96
C ASP A 62 -6.20 20.99 -11.90
#